data_AF-A0A496YT92-F1
#
_entry.id   AF-A0A496YT92-F1
#
_cell.length_a   1.000
_cell.length_b   1.000
_cell.length_c   1.000
_cell.angle_alpha   90.00
_cell.angle_beta   90.00
_cell.angle_gamma   90.00
#
_symmetry.space_group_name_H-M   'P 1'
#
loop_
_entity.id
_entity.type
_entity.pdbx_description
1 polymer ?
#
loop_
_entity_poly.entity_id
_entity_poly.type
_entity_poly.pdbx_seq_one_letter_code
_entity_poly.pdbx_strand_id
1 'polypeptide(L)' 'MAIESERVRGDMIESAEFPQLANKYFVTAVPKVVINDEVDFEGALPEKSSLDKVLEAEGVAKKT' A
#
# COMPACT_ATOMS: atom_id res chain seq x y z
N MET A 1 -7.35 0.30 9.00
CA MET A 1 -8.68 -0.23 8.61
C MET A 1 -9.16 0.50 7.36
N ALA A 2 -9.70 -0.23 6.38
CA ALA A 2 -10.40 0.35 5.24
C ALA A 2 -11.90 0.30 5.52
N ILE A 3 -12.50 1.45 5.79
CA ILE A 3 -13.86 1.55 6.36
C ILE A 3 -14.94 1.52 5.27
N GLU A 4 -14.63 2.07 4.10
CA GLU A 4 -15.60 2.30 3.03
C GLU A 4 -15.96 1.06 2.21
N SER A 5 -15.14 0.01 2.25
CA SER A 5 -15.32 -1.16 1.37
C SER A 5 -14.88 -2.44 2.05
N GLU A 6 -15.79 -3.41 2.12
CA GLU A 6 -15.51 -4.76 2.62
C GLU A 6 -14.55 -5.55 1.71
N ARG A 7 -14.33 -5.07 0.48
CA ARG A 7 -13.41 -5.68 -0.48
C ARG A 7 -11.95 -5.31 -0.22
N VAL A 8 -11.69 -4.33 0.64
CA VAL A 8 -10.35 -3.84 0.94
C VAL A 8 -10.06 -4.11 2.40
N ARG A 9 -8.92 -4.77 2.66
CA ARG A 9 -8.38 -4.88 4.02
C ARG A 9 -7.14 -3.99 4.12
N GLY A 10 -7.11 -3.14 5.14
CA GLY A 10 -5.99 -2.25 5.40
C GLY A 10 -5.54 -2.33 6.84
N ASP A 11 -4.29 -2.73 7.04
CA ASP A 11 -3.63 -2.87 8.33
C ASP A 11 -2.50 -1.83 8.44
N MET A 12 -2.40 -1.13 9.58
CA MET A 12 -1.31 -0.21 9.86
C MET A 12 -0.24 -0.95 10.65
N ILE A 13 1.00 -0.89 10.19
CA ILE A 13 2.13 -1.58 10.82
C ILE A 13 3.17 -0.54 11.22
N GLU A 14 3.59 -0.59 12.48
CA GLU A 14 4.68 0.23 13.00
C GLU A 14 6.01 -0.43 12.57
N SER A 15 6.84 0.27 11.81
CA SER A 15 8.02 -0.32 11.18
C SER A 15 9.14 -0.70 12.16
N ALA A 16 9.29 0.03 13.27
CA ALA A 16 10.31 -0.22 14.29
C ALA A 16 10.00 -1.48 15.12
N GLU A 17 8.72 -1.81 15.33
CA GLU A 17 8.26 -3.02 16.02
C GLU A 17 8.38 -4.27 15.13
N PHE A 18 8.37 -4.11 13.81
CA PHE A 18 8.42 -5.21 12.83
C PHE A 18 9.60 -5.06 11.84
N PRO A 19 10.87 -5.08 12.31
CA PRO A 19 12.03 -4.85 11.46
C PRO A 19 12.19 -5.88 10.34
N GLN A 20 11.73 -7.11 10.54
CA GLN A 20 11.74 -8.17 9.52
C GLN A 20 10.83 -7.80 8.34
N LEU A 21 9.68 -7.20 8.61
CA LEU A 21 8.73 -6.77 7.59
C LEU A 21 9.23 -5.51 6.87
N ALA A 22 9.79 -4.57 7.64
CA ALA A 22 10.44 -3.38 7.09
C ALA A 22 11.56 -3.77 6.11
N ASN A 23 12.37 -4.77 6.46
CA ASN A 23 13.41 -5.30 5.57
C ASN A 23 12.82 -6.02 4.36
N LYS A 24 11.77 -6.85 4.52
CA LYS A 24 11.10 -7.57 3.41
C LYS A 24 10.63 -6.61 2.31
N TYR A 25 10.05 -5.46 2.71
CA TYR A 25 9.51 -4.47 1.78
C TYR A 25 10.46 -3.29 1.53
N PHE A 26 11.73 -3.39 1.94
CA PHE A 26 12.74 -2.35 1.75
C PHE A 26 12.22 -0.96 2.18
N VAL A 27 11.64 -0.86 3.38
CA VAL A 27 11.14 0.41 3.92
C VAL A 27 12.32 1.33 4.22
N THR A 28 12.46 2.40 3.44
CA THR A 28 13.50 3.41 3.64
C THR A 28 12.96 4.74 4.15
N ALA A 29 11.70 5.05 3.80
CA ALA A 29 10.96 6.18 4.32
C ALA A 29 9.55 5.76 4.75
N VAL A 30 8.98 6.49 5.71
CA VAL A 30 7.61 6.30 6.19
C VAL A 30 6.77 7.56 5.92
N PRO A 31 5.46 7.44 5.61
CA PRO A 31 4.72 6.19 5.45
C PRO A 31 5.07 5.45 4.14
N LYS A 32 5.13 4.12 4.19
CA LYS A 32 5.17 3.24 3.00
C LYS A 32 3.90 2.41 2.98
N VAL A 33 3.26 2.33 1.81
CA VAL A 33 2.09 1.49 1.57
C VAL A 33 2.49 0.37 0.63
N VAL A 34 2.11 -0.86 0.97
CA VAL A 34 2.29 -2.05 0.14
C VAL A 34 0.91 -2.68 -0.07
N ILE A 35 0.57 -2.98 -1.32
CA ILE A 35 -0.73 -3.52 -1.73
C ILE A 35 -0.47 -4.88 -2.39
N ASN A 36 -1.09 -5.92 -1.82
CA ASN A 36 -1.03 -7.30 -2.31
C ASN A 36 0.39 -7.84 -2.60
N ASP A 37 1.42 -7.34 -1.92
CA ASP A 37 2.85 -7.65 -2.19
C ASP A 37 3.33 -7.34 -3.62
N GLU A 38 2.56 -6.57 -4.40
CA GLU A 38 2.82 -6.31 -5.82
C GLU A 38 3.09 -4.83 -6.12
N VAL A 39 2.32 -3.92 -5.50
CA VAL A 39 2.43 -2.48 -5.72
C VAL A 39 2.77 -1.79 -4.43
N ASP A 40 3.74 -0.88 -4.46
CA ASP A 40 4.11 -0.08 -3.31
C ASP A 40 4.38 1.38 -3.67
N PHE A 41 4.28 2.25 -2.66
CA PHE A 41 4.68 3.64 -2.76
C PHE A 41 5.07 4.20 -1.39
N GLU A 42 5.89 5.25 -1.41
CA GLU A 42 6.29 6.00 -0.23
C GLU A 42 5.62 7.38 -0.20
N GLY A 43 5.40 7.90 1.00
CA GLY A 43 4.78 9.19 1.25
C GLY A 43 3.25 9.17 1.26
N ALA A 44 2.66 10.27 1.72
CA ALA A 44 1.22 10.45 1.75
C ALA A 44 0.72 10.97 0.39
N LEU A 45 0.43 10.04 -0.53
CA LEU A 45 -0.15 10.39 -1.82
C LEU A 45 -1.57 10.95 -1.66
N PRO A 46 -2.00 11.88 -2.55
CA PRO A 46 -3.40 12.28 -2.64
C PRO A 46 -4.33 11.08 -2.85
N GLU A 47 -5.57 11.18 -2.38
CA GLU A 47 -6.55 10.09 -2.39
C GLU A 47 -6.73 9.47 -3.79
N LYS A 48 -6.87 10.30 -4.83
CA LYS A 48 -7.04 9.83 -6.21
C LYS A 48 -5.86 8.98 -6.67
N SER A 49 -4.63 9.42 -6.41
CA SER A 49 -3.42 8.69 -6.79
C SER A 49 -3.27 7.40 -5.99
N SER A 50 -3.68 7.39 -4.72
CA SER A 50 -3.73 6.17 -3.90
C SER A 50 -4.73 5.16 -4.46
N LEU A 51 -5.91 5.61 -4.91
CA LEU A 51 -6.91 4.75 -5.55
C LEU A 51 -6.39 4.16 -6.87
N ASP A 52 -5.69 4.96 -7.69
CA ASP A 52 -5.08 4.48 -8.93
C ASP A 52 -4.12 3.30 -8.66
N LYS A 53 -3.33 3.37 -7.57
CA LYS A 53 -2.43 2.29 -7.13
C LYS A 53 -3.17 1.03 -6.68
N VAL A 54 -4.31 1.17 -6.01
CA VAL A 54 -5.17 0.03 -5.64
C VAL A 54 -5.74 -0.64 -6.89
N LEU A 55 -6.21 0.14 -7.87
CA LEU A 55 -6.75 -0.39 -9.13
C LEU A 55 -5.67 -1.04 -10.01
N GLU A 56 -4.43 -0.54 -9.93
CA GLU A 56 -3.25 -1.14 -10.56
C GLU A 56 -2.98 -2.54 -10.00
N ALA A 57 -2.95 -2.68 -8.67
CA ALA A 57 -2.73 -3.96 -7.99
C ALA A 57 -3.82 -5.01 -8.28
N GLU A 58 -5.07 -4.58 -8.50
CA GLU A 58 -6.17 -5.49 -8.86
C GLU A 58 -6.25 -5.79 -10.38
N GLY A 59 -5.33 -5.24 -11.18
CA GLY A 59 -5.32 -5.41 -12.64
C GLY A 59 -6.50 -4.73 -13.35
N VAL A 60 -7.20 -3.82 -12.68
CA VAL A 60 -8.33 -3.05 -13.22
C VAL A 60 -7.84 -1.83 -13.99
N ALA A 61 -6.68 -1.30 -13.64
CA ALA A 61 -5.97 -0.28 -14.43
C ALA A 61 -5.48 -0.91 -15.74
N LYS A 62 -6.34 -0.89 -16.75
CA LYS A 62 -6.06 -1.41 -18.09
C LYS A 62 -4.78 -0.79 -18.68
N LYS A 63 -3.91 -1.71 -19.12
CA LYS A 63 -3.17 -1.69 -20.39
C LYS A 63 -3.49 -0.46 -21.25
N THR A 64 -2.55 0.47 -21.31
CA THR A 64 -2.37 1.36 -22.46
C THR A 64 -0.96 1.17 -22.97
#